data_AF-A0A1E7FYD8-F1
#
_entry.id   AF-A0A1E7FYD8-F1
#
_cell.length_a   1.000
_cell.length_b   1.000
_cell.length_c   1.000
_cell.angle_alpha   90.00
_cell.angle_beta   90.00
_cell.angle_gamma   90.00
#
_symmetry.space_group_name_H-M   'P 1'
#
loop_
_entity.id
_entity.type
_entity.pdbx_description
1 polymer ?
#
loop_
_entity_poly.entity_id
_entity_poly.type
_entity_poly.pdbx_seq_one_letter_code
_entity_poly.pdbx_strand_id
1 'polypeptide(L)'
;MYRAAAEILSQCDYLLILAGAGMSADSGLQTYETMSEKYKEYCNPIKLIGVVDADADAAVATATTLGRVGDEDEKNKNELEQDDEQKEFQDFWYNFAVNYTNTKPHQGYDILNNWCHGKKLKRLNSNRNSKSNTTTTTTCDSKDIVEATSKKWWVYTSNVDGHFCQYPSFQRSSSSSSSSNSNNNNGNGNVCEIHGSASSFRCSCRIGYYNASATDYDYNYDDYDEKDQEQHQQLKPRMGEIWNRWNVRVNEVMTDRCHNNVIEVVHDDLGEEEEQQQQQLIRQCQECNTLPMRPNVLLFHDTDINILNSIQKQRIQYQQWEAIIEEELISNHNSNKSTNNNENQRNQNNSDNNNNNNNNNKSSKSTNFVLIEIGCGKNVPAVRNESEEILKDCMDKLALARTASATELNLLLD
;
A
#
# COMPACT_ATOMS: atom_id res chain seq x y z
N MET A 1 14.87 -1.06 28.04
CA MET A 1 13.96 -1.16 26.87
C MET A 1 14.75 -1.15 25.55
N TYR A 2 15.38 -0.04 25.16
CA TYR A 2 16.07 0.08 23.86
C TYR A 2 17.16 -0.96 23.57
N ARG A 3 17.95 -1.36 24.60
CA ARG A 3 18.96 -2.41 24.44
C ARG A 3 18.36 -3.76 24.04
N ALA A 4 17.25 -4.15 24.67
CA ALA A 4 16.58 -5.41 24.35
C ALA A 4 16.01 -5.38 22.93
N ALA A 5 15.41 -4.26 22.52
CA ALA A 5 14.93 -4.07 21.15
C ALA A 5 16.08 -4.15 20.12
N ALA A 6 17.22 -3.50 20.41
CA ALA A 6 18.40 -3.57 19.55
C ALA A 6 18.97 -5.00 19.46
N GLU A 7 18.98 -5.75 20.56
CA GLU A 7 19.40 -7.15 20.59
C GLU A 7 18.48 -8.02 19.72
N ILE A 8 17.16 -7.86 19.82
CA ILE A 8 16.17 -8.56 18.97
C ILE A 8 16.40 -8.21 17.49
N LEU A 9 16.46 -6.92 17.14
CA LEU A 9 16.69 -6.45 15.77
C LEU A 9 18.02 -6.98 15.20
N SER A 10 19.09 -6.99 16.00
CA SER A 10 20.40 -7.51 15.56
C SER A 10 20.35 -8.99 15.15
N GLN A 11 19.35 -9.72 15.66
CA GLN A 11 19.15 -11.13 15.42
C GLN A 11 18.04 -11.41 14.41
N CYS A 12 17.38 -10.42 13.80
CA CYS A 12 16.29 -10.66 12.86
C CYS A 12 16.79 -11.28 11.54
N ASP A 13 16.07 -12.28 11.03
CA ASP A 13 16.23 -12.78 9.66
C ASP A 13 15.25 -12.10 8.72
N TYR A 14 14.06 -11.77 9.23
CA TYR A 14 13.01 -11.05 8.54
C TYR A 14 12.58 -9.81 9.33
N LEU A 15 12.27 -8.71 8.64
CA LEU A 15 11.86 -7.45 9.24
C LEU A 15 10.64 -6.86 8.52
N LEU A 16 9.52 -6.72 9.22
CA LEU A 16 8.39 -5.93 8.76
C LEU A 16 8.34 -4.59 9.49
N ILE A 17 8.39 -3.50 8.72
CA ILE A 17 8.27 -2.13 9.22
C ILE A 17 6.84 -1.67 9.00
N LEU A 18 6.13 -1.38 10.08
CA LEU A 18 4.76 -0.91 10.08
C LEU A 18 4.75 0.57 10.50
N ALA A 19 4.42 1.47 9.58
CA ALA A 19 4.57 2.91 9.79
C ALA A 19 3.27 3.68 9.59
N GLY A 20 2.93 4.52 10.56
CA GLY A 20 1.83 5.49 10.46
C GLY A 20 2.32 6.93 10.55
N ALA A 21 1.37 7.87 10.60
CA ALA A 21 1.64 9.31 10.47
C ALA A 21 2.60 9.85 11.54
N GLY A 22 2.68 9.23 12.72
CA GLY A 22 3.62 9.61 13.77
C GLY A 22 5.09 9.42 13.38
N MET A 23 5.40 8.56 12.39
CA MET A 23 6.76 8.46 11.84
C MET A 23 7.13 9.77 11.12
N SER A 24 6.21 10.30 10.33
CA SER A 24 6.42 11.52 9.55
C SER A 24 6.33 12.79 10.39
N ALA A 25 5.66 12.73 11.54
CA ALA A 25 5.55 13.84 12.48
C ALA A 25 6.91 14.39 12.94
N ASP A 26 7.89 13.51 13.13
CA ASP A 26 9.26 13.89 13.50
C ASP A 26 10.01 14.63 12.37
N SER A 27 9.47 14.59 11.14
CA SER A 27 9.95 15.41 10.01
C SER A 27 9.29 16.80 9.97
N GLY A 28 8.40 17.10 10.92
CA GLY A 28 7.62 18.34 10.96
C GLY A 28 6.28 18.27 10.21
N LEU A 29 5.89 17.10 9.69
CA LEU A 29 4.59 16.93 9.05
C LEU A 29 3.47 16.84 10.08
N GLN A 30 2.32 17.42 9.75
CA GLN A 30 1.14 17.31 10.58
C GLN A 30 0.54 15.91 10.53
N THR A 31 0.03 15.43 11.66
CA THR A 31 -0.71 14.16 11.72
C THR A 31 -2.21 14.42 11.73
N TYR A 32 -3.01 13.40 11.40
CA TYR A 32 -4.46 13.50 11.43
C TYR A 32 -5.02 13.99 12.79
N GLU A 33 -4.33 13.71 13.89
CA GLU A 33 -4.69 14.18 15.24
C GLU A 33 -4.55 15.69 15.42
N THR A 34 -3.65 16.30 14.65
CA THR A 34 -3.33 17.73 14.71
C THR A 34 -4.02 18.56 13.63
N MET A 35 -4.70 17.89 12.68
CA MET A 35 -5.38 18.54 11.58
C MET A 35 -6.70 19.19 12.00
N SER A 36 -7.05 20.30 11.33
CA SER A 36 -8.33 20.98 11.52
C SER A 36 -9.51 20.16 11.00
N GLU A 37 -10.74 20.48 11.43
CA GLU A 37 -11.94 19.81 10.89
C GLU A 37 -12.07 20.02 9.37
N LYS A 38 -11.64 21.19 8.88
CA LYS A 38 -11.57 21.53 7.45
C LYS A 38 -10.75 20.52 6.65
N TYR A 39 -9.69 19.93 7.23
CA TYR A 39 -8.92 18.86 6.59
C TYR A 39 -9.79 17.63 6.26
N LYS A 40 -10.65 17.22 7.20
CA LYS A 40 -11.48 16.02 7.04
C LYS A 40 -12.50 16.18 5.91
N GLU A 41 -12.96 17.41 5.68
CA GLU A 41 -13.84 17.71 4.55
C GLU A 41 -13.15 17.47 3.21
N TYR A 42 -11.90 17.92 3.03
CA TYR A 42 -11.11 17.67 1.81
C TYR A 42 -10.64 16.22 1.68
N CYS A 43 -10.77 15.41 2.73
CA CYS A 43 -10.62 13.96 2.64
C CYS A 43 -11.88 13.26 2.11
N ASN A 44 -12.89 13.97 1.62
CA ASN A 44 -14.08 13.40 1.00
C ASN A 44 -14.14 13.77 -0.50
N PRO A 45 -14.25 12.79 -1.43
CA PRO A 45 -14.31 13.08 -2.86
C PRO A 45 -15.55 13.90 -3.26
N ILE A 46 -16.58 13.97 -2.42
CA ILE A 46 -17.75 14.83 -2.65
C ILE A 46 -17.33 16.30 -2.77
N LYS A 47 -16.32 16.76 -2.00
CA LYS A 47 -15.82 18.14 -2.08
C LYS A 47 -15.21 18.50 -3.43
N LEU A 48 -14.75 17.51 -4.20
CA LEU A 48 -14.26 17.73 -5.55
C LEU A 48 -15.39 17.92 -6.56
N ILE A 49 -16.54 17.26 -6.35
CA ILE A 49 -17.59 17.16 -7.36
C ILE A 49 -18.84 17.99 -7.05
N GLY A 50 -18.97 18.50 -5.82
CA GLY A 50 -20.20 19.07 -5.33
C GLY A 50 -20.04 20.43 -4.67
N VAL A 51 -20.53 21.45 -5.38
CA VAL A 51 -21.59 22.35 -4.88
C VAL A 51 -22.62 22.42 -5.99
N VAL A 52 -23.81 21.91 -5.75
CA VAL A 52 -25.00 22.48 -6.37
C VAL A 52 -26.12 22.21 -5.40
N ASP A 53 -26.62 23.28 -4.79
CA ASP A 53 -27.70 23.26 -3.82
C ASP A 53 -28.84 22.33 -4.26
N ALA A 54 -29.25 21.44 -3.36
CA ALA A 54 -30.46 20.63 -3.51
C ALA A 54 -31.74 21.48 -3.67
N ASP A 55 -31.65 22.80 -3.43
CA ASP A 55 -32.76 23.74 -3.51
C ASP A 55 -32.91 24.39 -4.89
N ALA A 56 -31.90 24.35 -5.77
CA ALA A 56 -31.99 24.94 -7.11
C ALA A 56 -33.02 24.21 -7.99
N ASP A 57 -33.15 22.89 -7.86
CA ASP A 57 -34.13 22.12 -8.64
C ASP A 57 -35.58 22.32 -8.14
N ALA A 58 -35.78 22.65 -6.86
CA ALA A 58 -37.09 23.04 -6.33
C ALA A 58 -37.54 24.40 -6.87
N ALA A 59 -36.60 25.34 -7.07
CA ALA A 59 -36.86 26.65 -7.67
C ALA A 59 -37.12 26.56 -9.19
N VAL A 60 -36.39 25.72 -9.92
CA VAL A 60 -36.62 25.49 -11.37
C VAL A 60 -37.97 24.82 -11.65
N ALA A 61 -38.39 23.88 -10.79
CA ALA A 61 -39.72 23.26 -10.88
C ALA A 61 -40.87 24.27 -10.62
N THR A 62 -40.64 25.31 -9.82
CA THR A 62 -41.63 26.38 -9.62
C THR A 62 -41.55 27.49 -10.68
N ALA A 63 -40.37 27.79 -11.22
CA ALA A 63 -40.16 28.81 -12.26
C ALA A 63 -40.75 28.42 -13.63
N THR A 64 -40.83 27.12 -13.94
CA THR A 64 -41.46 26.62 -15.18
C THR A 64 -42.97 26.98 -15.28
N THR A 65 -43.59 27.44 -14.18
CA THR A 65 -45.00 27.86 -14.15
C THR A 65 -45.19 29.37 -14.39
N LEU A 66 -44.14 30.19 -14.34
CA LEU A 66 -44.24 31.65 -14.48
C LEU A 66 -43.05 32.18 -15.30
N GLY A 67 -43.22 32.29 -16.63
CA GLY A 67 -42.18 32.74 -17.56
C GLY A 67 -41.51 34.06 -17.15
N ARG A 68 -40.34 33.94 -16.50
CA ARG A 68 -39.51 35.06 -16.06
C ARG A 68 -38.12 34.95 -16.69
N VAL A 69 -37.67 36.07 -17.22
CA VAL A 69 -36.39 36.27 -17.92
C VAL A 69 -35.26 36.48 -16.88
N GLY A 70 -35.04 35.51 -15.98
CA GLY A 70 -34.08 35.63 -14.87
C GLY A 70 -33.00 34.53 -14.80
N ASP A 71 -33.03 33.54 -15.68
CA ASP A 71 -32.37 32.23 -15.42
C ASP A 71 -30.88 32.16 -15.81
N GLU A 72 -30.38 33.07 -16.66
CA GLU A 72 -28.96 33.02 -17.08
C GLU A 72 -27.99 33.50 -15.99
N ASP A 73 -28.39 34.48 -15.19
CA ASP A 73 -27.52 35.06 -14.15
C ASP A 73 -27.32 34.10 -12.95
N GLU A 74 -28.35 33.34 -12.59
CA GLU A 74 -28.30 32.38 -11.47
C GLU A 74 -27.51 31.11 -11.84
N LYS A 75 -27.65 30.65 -13.09
CA LYS A 75 -26.85 29.53 -13.61
C LYS A 75 -25.36 29.85 -13.63
N ASN A 76 -24.98 31.04 -14.14
CA ASN A 76 -23.60 31.48 -14.19
C ASN A 76 -22.99 31.62 -12.78
N LYS A 77 -23.79 32.02 -11.79
CA LYS A 77 -23.36 32.14 -10.40
C LYS A 77 -23.03 30.78 -9.78
N ASN A 78 -23.90 29.78 -9.97
CA ASN A 78 -23.69 28.43 -9.44
C ASN A 78 -22.49 27.73 -10.09
N GLU A 79 -22.29 27.92 -11.40
CA GLU A 79 -21.10 27.42 -12.09
C GLU A 79 -19.81 28.06 -11.54
N LEU A 80 -19.82 29.36 -11.26
CA LEU A 80 -18.69 30.06 -10.64
C LEU A 80 -18.36 29.54 -9.24
N GLU A 81 -19.37 29.35 -8.38
CA GLU A 81 -19.20 28.86 -7.01
C GLU A 81 -18.67 27.41 -6.98
N GLN A 82 -19.12 26.57 -7.92
CA GLN A 82 -18.60 25.21 -8.08
C GLN A 82 -17.13 25.20 -8.48
N ASP A 83 -16.74 26.06 -9.43
CA ASP A 83 -15.35 26.18 -9.86
C ASP A 83 -14.45 26.64 -8.70
N ASP A 84 -14.94 27.52 -7.82
CA ASP A 84 -14.20 27.99 -6.64
C ASP A 84 -13.98 26.88 -5.59
N GLU A 85 -14.99 26.07 -5.25
CA GLU A 85 -14.80 24.95 -4.29
C GLU A 85 -13.90 23.84 -4.87
N GLN A 86 -14.07 23.51 -6.15
CA GLN A 86 -13.22 22.54 -6.84
C GLN A 86 -11.76 23.02 -6.84
N LYS A 87 -11.55 24.32 -7.12
CA LYS A 87 -10.24 24.95 -7.08
C LYS A 87 -9.65 24.91 -5.68
N GLU A 88 -10.43 25.21 -4.64
CA GLU A 88 -9.99 25.15 -3.24
C GLU A 88 -9.58 23.73 -2.82
N PHE A 89 -10.35 22.71 -3.23
CA PHE A 89 -10.00 21.30 -3.01
C PHE A 89 -8.66 20.95 -3.65
N GLN A 90 -8.44 21.35 -4.90
CA GLN A 90 -7.21 21.07 -5.62
C GLN A 90 -6.02 21.84 -5.04
N ASP A 91 -6.22 23.10 -4.65
CA ASP A 91 -5.20 23.93 -3.99
C ASP A 91 -4.77 23.32 -2.67
N PHE A 92 -5.74 22.87 -1.88
CA PHE A 92 -5.49 22.17 -0.63
C PHE A 92 -4.56 20.98 -0.86
N TRP A 93 -4.93 20.05 -1.76
CA TRP A 93 -4.13 18.84 -1.99
C TRP A 93 -2.80 19.12 -2.68
N TYR A 94 -2.72 20.13 -3.55
CA TYR A 94 -1.47 20.55 -4.17
C TYR A 94 -0.47 21.05 -3.13
N ASN A 95 -0.92 21.95 -2.24
CA ASN A 95 -0.09 22.45 -1.16
C ASN A 95 0.38 21.32 -0.23
N PHE A 96 -0.46 20.30 0.00
CA PHE A 96 -0.06 19.09 0.72
C PHE A 96 1.04 18.31 -0.01
N ALA A 97 0.86 18.06 -1.31
CA ALA A 97 1.84 17.37 -2.14
C ALA A 97 3.19 18.10 -2.13
N VAL A 98 3.17 19.42 -2.35
CA VAL A 98 4.34 20.30 -2.29
C VAL A 98 5.01 20.24 -0.92
N ASN A 99 4.24 20.36 0.16
CA ASN A 99 4.77 20.30 1.52
C ASN A 99 5.43 18.94 1.82
N TYR A 100 4.84 17.83 1.38
CA TYR A 100 5.42 16.50 1.55
C TYR A 100 6.69 16.30 0.72
N THR A 101 6.68 16.71 -0.56
CA THR A 101 7.86 16.63 -1.44
C THR A 101 9.03 17.45 -0.89
N ASN A 102 8.77 18.65 -0.39
CA ASN A 102 9.80 19.55 0.14
C ASN A 102 10.24 19.20 1.57
N THR A 103 9.46 18.41 2.30
CA THR A 103 9.83 18.03 3.65
C THR A 103 10.95 17.00 3.62
N LYS A 104 12.07 17.37 4.22
CA LYS A 104 13.18 16.45 4.42
C LYS A 104 12.79 15.37 5.44
N PRO A 105 12.84 14.07 5.09
CA PRO A 105 12.63 13.01 6.06
C PRO A 105 13.63 13.11 7.22
N HIS A 106 13.15 12.95 8.45
CA HIS A 106 14.02 12.93 9.63
C HIS A 106 14.95 11.70 9.66
N GLN A 107 15.94 11.73 10.55
CA GLN A 107 16.99 10.70 10.67
C GLN A 107 16.46 9.26 10.87
N GLY A 108 15.22 9.09 11.32
CA GLY A 108 14.60 7.77 11.45
C GLY A 108 14.56 7.00 10.13
N TYR A 109 14.23 7.66 9.02
CA TYR A 109 14.22 7.05 7.70
C TYR A 109 15.62 6.62 7.24
N ASP A 110 16.65 7.44 7.49
CA ASP A 110 18.05 7.07 7.22
C ASP A 110 18.45 5.79 7.97
N ILE A 111 18.01 5.65 9.22
CA ILE A 111 18.30 4.48 10.05
C ILE A 111 17.66 3.23 9.44
N LEU A 112 16.38 3.30 9.07
CA LEU A 112 15.66 2.19 8.44
C LEU A 112 16.32 1.78 7.11
N ASN A 113 16.63 2.77 6.25
CA ASN A 113 17.36 2.55 5.00
C ASN A 113 18.71 1.83 5.25
N ASN A 114 19.44 2.24 6.29
CA ASN A 114 20.71 1.60 6.66
C ASN A 114 20.56 0.18 7.23
N TRP A 115 19.42 -0.14 7.87
CA TRP A 115 19.12 -1.50 8.31
C TRP A 115 18.84 -2.42 7.14
N CYS A 116 18.02 -1.96 6.21
CA CYS A 116 17.53 -2.69 5.04
C CYS A 116 18.61 -2.92 3.97
N HIS A 117 19.40 -1.90 3.63
CA HIS A 117 20.42 -1.98 2.57
C HIS A 117 21.84 -1.69 3.06
N GLY A 118 21.99 -0.83 4.08
CA GLY A 118 23.29 -0.45 4.64
C GLY A 118 24.02 -1.55 5.40
N LYS A 119 23.53 -2.80 5.36
CA LYS A 119 24.15 -4.00 5.96
C LYS A 119 24.37 -3.93 7.47
N LYS A 120 23.71 -2.99 8.18
CA LYS A 120 23.78 -2.91 9.64
C LYS A 120 23.17 -4.14 10.30
N LEU A 121 22.05 -4.63 9.76
CA LEU A 121 21.44 -5.90 10.19
C LEU A 121 22.05 -7.03 9.35
N LYS A 122 23.12 -7.65 9.89
CA LYS A 122 23.95 -8.63 9.16
C LYS A 122 23.15 -9.84 8.66
N ARG A 123 22.21 -10.34 9.47
CA ARG A 123 21.37 -11.52 9.13
C ARG A 123 20.38 -11.20 8.01
N LEU A 124 19.78 -10.01 8.05
CA LEU A 124 18.92 -9.49 6.99
C LEU A 124 19.64 -9.46 5.64
N ASN A 125 20.92 -9.07 5.64
CA ASN A 125 21.74 -8.90 4.44
C ASN A 125 22.59 -10.12 4.05
N SER A 126 22.47 -11.22 4.79
CA SER A 126 23.24 -12.43 4.47
C SER A 126 22.67 -13.03 3.18
N ASN A 127 23.41 -12.92 2.08
CA ASN A 127 23.11 -13.62 0.82
C ASN A 127 23.00 -15.10 1.13
N ARG A 128 21.76 -15.60 1.15
CA ARG A 128 21.56 -17.03 1.01
C ARG A 128 21.96 -17.33 -0.43
N ASN A 129 23.11 -17.97 -0.60
CA ASN A 129 23.40 -18.74 -1.81
C ASN A 129 22.44 -19.95 -1.85
N SER A 130 21.14 -19.68 -1.87
CA SER A 130 20.12 -20.69 -2.07
C SER A 130 20.13 -21.00 -3.56
N LYS A 131 20.95 -21.99 -3.94
CA LYS A 131 20.62 -22.85 -5.08
C LYS A 131 19.35 -23.61 -4.70
N SER A 132 18.21 -22.92 -4.72
CA SER A 132 16.92 -23.54 -4.46
C SER A 132 16.50 -24.24 -5.73
N ASN A 133 16.67 -25.56 -5.79
CA ASN A 133 16.14 -26.42 -6.85
C ASN A 133 14.62 -26.64 -6.64
N THR A 134 13.86 -25.60 -6.32
CA THR A 134 12.41 -25.72 -6.16
C THR A 134 11.79 -25.61 -7.53
N THR A 135 11.63 -26.75 -8.19
CA THR A 135 10.84 -26.91 -9.42
C THR A 135 9.36 -26.86 -9.06
N THR A 136 8.85 -25.69 -8.66
CA THR A 136 7.40 -25.48 -8.53
C THR A 136 6.87 -25.03 -9.88
N THR A 137 6.25 -25.98 -10.57
CA THR A 137 5.46 -25.78 -11.79
C THR A 137 4.18 -25.02 -11.44
N THR A 138 4.27 -23.69 -11.36
CA THR A 138 3.10 -22.81 -11.28
C THR A 138 3.19 -21.79 -12.41
N THR A 139 2.17 -21.75 -13.26
CA THR A 139 2.15 -21.07 -14.56
C THR A 139 1.78 -19.58 -14.50
N CYS A 140 2.09 -18.89 -13.41
CA CYS A 140 2.03 -17.43 -13.33
C CYS A 140 3.38 -16.84 -13.73
N ASP A 141 3.39 -15.61 -14.26
CA ASP A 141 4.56 -14.89 -14.76
C ASP A 141 5.71 -14.93 -13.73
N SER A 142 6.62 -15.88 -13.91
CA SER A 142 7.41 -16.45 -12.81
C SER A 142 8.53 -15.53 -12.31
N LYS A 143 8.66 -14.33 -12.89
CA LYS A 143 9.72 -13.38 -12.55
C LYS A 143 9.39 -12.56 -11.31
N ASP A 144 8.14 -12.12 -11.17
CA ASP A 144 7.75 -11.20 -10.09
C ASP A 144 7.70 -11.93 -8.74
N ILE A 145 7.22 -13.18 -8.72
CA ILE A 145 7.24 -14.04 -7.52
C ILE A 145 8.68 -14.32 -7.07
N VAL A 146 9.58 -14.63 -8.01
CA VAL A 146 10.98 -14.93 -7.69
C VAL A 146 11.68 -13.68 -7.13
N GLU A 147 11.35 -12.48 -7.58
CA GLU A 147 11.93 -11.27 -7.01
C GLU A 147 11.39 -10.97 -5.59
N ALA A 148 10.08 -11.10 -5.36
CA ALA A 148 9.47 -10.92 -4.04
C ALA A 148 10.07 -11.86 -2.98
N THR A 149 10.30 -13.14 -3.34
CA THR A 149 10.89 -14.15 -2.44
C THR A 149 12.32 -13.83 -1.98
N SER A 150 13.04 -12.96 -2.69
CA SER A 150 14.43 -12.64 -2.35
C SER A 150 14.58 -11.64 -1.20
N LYS A 151 13.49 -10.93 -0.88
CA LYS A 151 13.51 -9.79 0.04
C LYS A 151 13.26 -10.27 1.46
N LYS A 152 14.11 -9.83 2.39
CA LYS A 152 13.96 -10.19 3.81
C LYS A 152 13.23 -9.13 4.63
N TRP A 153 12.80 -8.05 4.00
CA TRP A 153 12.14 -6.97 4.70
C TRP A 153 11.10 -6.30 3.82
N TRP A 154 10.08 -5.74 4.46
CA TRP A 154 9.00 -4.98 3.82
C TRP A 154 8.60 -3.79 4.67
N VAL A 155 8.06 -2.75 4.03
CA VAL A 155 7.42 -1.60 4.68
C VAL A 155 5.93 -1.63 4.37
N TYR A 156 5.10 -1.64 5.39
CA TYR A 156 3.65 -1.48 5.29
C TYR A 156 3.27 -0.15 5.93
N THR A 157 2.75 0.79 5.16
CA THR A 157 2.53 2.15 5.66
C THR A 157 1.20 2.75 5.22
N SER A 158 0.57 3.47 6.15
CA SER A 158 -0.58 4.33 5.87
C SER A 158 -0.19 5.76 5.51
N ASN A 159 1.11 6.08 5.48
CA ASN A 159 1.56 7.40 5.06
C ASN A 159 1.42 7.56 3.54
N VAL A 160 1.12 8.78 3.12
CA VAL A 160 0.95 9.15 1.71
C VAL A 160 1.97 10.21 1.27
N ASP A 161 2.97 10.48 2.12
CA ASP A 161 3.98 11.53 1.94
C ASP A 161 5.15 11.13 1.03
N GLY A 162 5.26 9.85 0.66
CA GLY A 162 6.34 9.35 -0.20
C GLY A 162 7.73 9.37 0.45
N HIS A 163 7.88 9.63 1.76
CA HIS A 163 9.19 9.75 2.41
C HIS A 163 10.03 8.47 2.31
N PHE A 164 9.41 7.28 2.35
CA PHE A 164 10.12 6.04 2.10
C PHE A 164 10.73 6.02 0.69
N CYS A 165 9.96 6.44 -0.32
CA CYS A 165 10.37 6.46 -1.72
C CYS A 165 11.49 7.46 -2.03
N GLN A 166 11.89 8.32 -1.09
CA GLN A 166 13.08 9.17 -1.24
C GLN A 166 14.40 8.40 -1.06
N TYR A 167 14.35 7.16 -0.58
CA TYR A 167 15.53 6.36 -0.29
C TYR A 167 15.72 5.22 -1.28
N PRO A 168 16.95 5.01 -1.81
CA PRO A 168 17.22 3.97 -2.81
C PRO A 168 16.83 2.54 -2.38
N SER A 169 16.85 2.25 -1.07
CA SER A 169 16.46 0.92 -0.58
C SER A 169 14.99 0.63 -0.80
N PHE A 170 14.15 1.65 -0.68
CA PHE A 170 12.70 1.58 -0.73
C PHE A 170 12.15 1.94 -2.11
N GLN A 171 12.95 2.62 -2.93
CA GLN A 171 12.64 2.91 -4.31
C GLN A 171 12.44 1.62 -5.12
N ARG A 172 11.57 1.75 -6.12
CA ARG A 172 11.41 0.72 -7.15
C ARG A 172 12.71 0.61 -7.92
N SER A 173 13.21 -0.62 -8.07
CA SER A 173 14.37 -0.86 -8.93
C SER A 173 13.99 -0.45 -10.35
N SER A 174 14.42 0.73 -10.78
CA SER A 174 14.30 1.17 -12.16
C SER A 174 15.30 0.35 -12.97
N SER A 175 14.94 -0.88 -13.31
CA SER A 175 15.72 -1.70 -14.23
C SER A 175 15.69 -1.02 -15.60
N SER A 176 16.67 -0.13 -15.81
CA SER A 176 17.27 0.29 -17.08
C SER A 176 16.43 -0.02 -18.31
N SER A 177 15.38 0.76 -18.56
CA SER A 177 14.84 0.90 -19.91
C SER A 177 14.33 2.33 -20.06
N SER A 178 15.06 3.08 -20.87
CA SER A 178 14.88 4.50 -21.19
C SER A 178 13.62 4.76 -22.04
N SER A 179 12.56 3.97 -21.87
CA SER A 179 11.31 4.13 -22.61
C SER A 179 10.34 4.94 -21.76
N SER A 180 10.19 6.21 -22.12
CA SER A 180 9.45 7.28 -21.45
C SER A 180 7.92 7.11 -21.44
N ASN A 181 7.39 5.89 -21.41
CA ASN A 181 5.97 5.63 -21.12
C ASN A 181 5.82 5.18 -19.66
N SER A 182 5.93 6.17 -18.78
CA SER A 182 5.92 6.09 -17.31
C SER A 182 4.52 5.82 -16.70
N ASN A 183 3.64 5.07 -17.36
CA ASN A 183 2.26 4.88 -16.87
C ASN A 183 2.01 3.51 -16.22
N ASN A 184 2.97 2.57 -16.30
CA ASN A 184 2.88 1.31 -15.57
C ASN A 184 3.73 1.39 -14.30
N ASN A 185 3.14 2.01 -13.28
CA ASN A 185 3.55 1.95 -11.88
C ASN A 185 3.38 0.53 -11.27
N ASN A 186 3.77 -0.52 -12.00
CA ASN A 186 3.97 -1.88 -11.51
C ASN A 186 5.49 -1.97 -11.19
N GLY A 187 6.03 -2.27 -10.02
CA GLY A 187 5.55 -3.00 -8.85
C GLY A 187 6.77 -3.58 -8.13
N ASN A 188 7.90 -2.87 -8.02
CA ASN A 188 9.17 -3.51 -7.58
C ASN A 188 9.85 -2.78 -6.42
N GLY A 189 9.05 -2.26 -5.48
CA GLY A 189 9.52 -1.69 -4.22
C GLY A 189 8.98 -2.51 -3.05
N ASN A 190 9.77 -2.66 -2.00
CA ASN A 190 9.37 -3.37 -0.77
C ASN A 190 8.54 -2.44 0.14
N VAL A 191 7.64 -1.67 -0.44
CA VAL A 191 6.79 -0.69 0.24
C VAL A 191 5.37 -0.91 -0.22
N CYS A 192 4.45 -1.05 0.73
CA CYS A 192 3.02 -1.12 0.53
C CYS A 192 2.38 0.13 1.12
N GLU A 193 2.05 1.10 0.26
CA GLU A 193 1.35 2.34 0.60
C GLU A 193 -0.16 2.10 0.52
N ILE A 194 -0.78 1.78 1.66
CA ILE A 194 -2.17 1.28 1.68
C ILE A 194 -3.24 2.34 1.42
N HIS A 195 -2.83 3.61 1.27
CA HIS A 195 -3.70 4.75 1.00
C HIS A 195 -3.30 5.49 -0.28
N GLY A 196 -2.37 4.96 -1.09
CA GLY A 196 -1.87 5.63 -2.30
C GLY A 196 -0.81 6.68 -1.97
N SER A 197 -0.64 7.66 -2.87
CA SER A 197 0.39 8.70 -2.76
C SER A 197 -0.20 10.09 -3.00
N ALA A 198 0.14 11.03 -2.13
CA ALA A 198 -0.22 12.44 -2.28
C ALA A 198 0.71 13.18 -3.25
N SER A 199 1.84 12.58 -3.67
CA SER A 199 2.78 13.20 -4.63
C SER A 199 2.25 13.23 -6.05
N SER A 200 1.13 12.56 -6.34
CA SER A 200 0.57 12.47 -7.68
C SER A 200 -0.91 12.79 -7.73
N PHE A 201 -1.34 13.23 -8.90
CA PHE A 201 -2.72 13.56 -9.24
C PHE A 201 -3.19 12.70 -10.40
N ARG A 202 -4.49 12.41 -10.46
CA ARG A 202 -5.09 11.66 -11.56
C ARG A 202 -6.49 12.16 -11.91
N CYS A 203 -7.00 11.73 -13.07
CA CYS A 203 -8.35 12.05 -13.49
C CYS A 203 -9.39 11.52 -12.48
N SER A 204 -10.40 12.35 -12.18
CA SER A 204 -11.52 11.99 -11.30
C SER A 204 -12.62 11.15 -11.99
N CYS A 205 -12.41 10.63 -13.21
CA CYS A 205 -13.46 9.96 -13.98
C CYS A 205 -14.07 8.72 -13.31
N ARG A 206 -13.39 8.07 -12.36
CA ARG A 206 -13.88 6.82 -11.73
C ARG A 206 -14.45 6.99 -10.33
N ILE A 207 -14.43 8.17 -9.75
CA ILE A 207 -14.85 8.39 -8.35
C ILE A 207 -16.36 8.17 -8.10
N GLY A 208 -17.15 8.30 -9.16
CA GLY A 208 -18.60 8.08 -9.14
C GLY A 208 -19.03 6.64 -9.42
N TYR A 209 -18.08 5.71 -9.52
CA TYR A 209 -18.33 4.29 -9.76
C TYR A 209 -17.69 3.46 -8.64
N TYR A 210 -18.27 2.29 -8.37
CA TYR A 210 -17.70 1.31 -7.47
C TYR A 210 -17.67 -0.07 -8.13
N ASN A 211 -16.75 -0.91 -7.67
CA ASN A 211 -16.70 -2.28 -8.14
C ASN A 211 -17.78 -3.11 -7.44
N ALA A 212 -18.78 -3.56 -8.19
CA ALA A 212 -19.88 -4.36 -7.66
C ALA A 212 -19.46 -5.75 -7.19
N SER A 213 -18.39 -6.32 -7.76
CA SER A 213 -17.89 -7.63 -7.31
C SER A 213 -17.15 -7.53 -5.98
N ALA A 214 -16.66 -6.34 -5.61
CA ALA A 214 -15.95 -6.13 -4.36
C ALA A 214 -16.87 -6.10 -3.13
N THR A 215 -18.19 -5.94 -3.29
CA THR A 215 -19.13 -5.83 -2.16
C THR A 215 -19.75 -7.14 -1.70
N ASP A 216 -19.68 -8.20 -2.51
CA ASP A 216 -20.31 -9.51 -2.20
C ASP A 216 -19.32 -10.63 -1.87
N TYR A 217 -18.02 -10.39 -1.99
CA TYR A 217 -16.99 -11.37 -1.64
C TYR A 217 -16.32 -11.02 -0.32
N ASP A 218 -16.63 -11.83 0.69
CA ASP A 218 -15.70 -12.15 1.77
C ASP A 218 -14.39 -12.56 1.07
N TYR A 219 -13.35 -11.72 1.16
CA TYR A 219 -12.11 -11.83 0.39
C TYR A 219 -11.34 -13.10 0.81
N ASN A 220 -11.74 -14.26 0.29
CA ASN A 220 -10.90 -15.46 0.32
C ASN A 220 -9.77 -15.25 -0.68
N TYR A 221 -8.58 -14.98 -0.14
CA TYR A 221 -7.41 -14.54 -0.88
C TYR A 221 -6.79 -15.63 -1.77
N ASP A 222 -7.17 -16.89 -1.56
CA ASP A 222 -6.46 -18.06 -2.06
C ASP A 222 -6.77 -18.45 -3.52
N ASP A 223 -7.74 -17.80 -4.20
CA ASP A 223 -8.19 -18.19 -5.55
C ASP A 223 -8.24 -17.01 -6.54
N TYR A 224 -7.18 -16.20 -6.56
CA TYR A 224 -7.00 -15.14 -7.56
C TYR A 224 -6.49 -15.74 -8.89
N ASP A 225 -7.39 -16.23 -9.75
CA ASP A 225 -7.05 -16.58 -11.14
C ASP A 225 -6.91 -15.28 -11.98
N GLU A 226 -5.72 -15.03 -12.53
CA GLU A 226 -5.44 -13.88 -13.41
C GLU A 226 -6.39 -13.79 -14.61
N LYS A 227 -7.03 -14.90 -15.00
CA LYS A 227 -8.00 -14.94 -16.10
C LYS A 227 -9.29 -14.16 -15.82
N ASP A 228 -9.59 -13.83 -14.57
CA ASP A 228 -10.74 -12.99 -14.21
C ASP A 228 -10.45 -11.47 -14.27
N GLN A 229 -9.21 -11.05 -14.58
CA GLN A 229 -8.90 -9.63 -14.78
C GLN A 229 -9.52 -9.06 -16.06
N GLU A 230 -9.82 -9.89 -17.06
CA GLU A 230 -10.44 -9.46 -18.32
C GLU A 230 -11.98 -9.57 -18.33
N GLN A 231 -12.60 -10.23 -17.34
CA GLN A 231 -14.04 -10.11 -17.17
C GLN A 231 -14.31 -8.67 -16.73
N HIS A 232 -14.80 -7.85 -17.66
CA HIS A 232 -15.16 -6.45 -17.47
C HIS A 232 -15.73 -6.24 -16.07
N GLN A 233 -14.92 -5.70 -15.15
CA GLN A 233 -15.38 -5.34 -13.82
C GLN A 233 -16.60 -4.45 -14.03
N GLN A 234 -17.78 -4.97 -13.70
CA GLN A 234 -19.01 -4.28 -13.96
C GLN A 234 -19.12 -3.14 -12.95
N LEU A 235 -18.53 -2.00 -13.32
CA LEU A 235 -18.56 -0.79 -12.53
C LEU A 235 -20.01 -0.35 -12.39
N LYS A 236 -20.52 -0.32 -11.16
CA LYS A 236 -21.84 0.21 -10.87
C LYS A 236 -21.70 1.70 -10.51
N PRO A 237 -22.57 2.56 -11.05
CA PRO A 237 -22.58 3.96 -10.65
C PRO A 237 -23.00 4.07 -9.18
N ARG A 238 -22.39 4.99 -8.45
CA ARG A 238 -22.85 5.37 -7.11
C ARG A 238 -24.21 6.05 -7.22
N MET A 239 -25.08 5.74 -6.27
CA MET A 239 -26.44 6.28 -6.22
C MET A 239 -26.45 7.62 -5.47
N GLY A 240 -27.39 8.49 -5.85
CA GLY A 240 -27.58 9.82 -5.26
C GLY A 240 -27.47 10.90 -6.31
N GLU A 241 -28.15 12.02 -6.10
CA GLU A 241 -28.28 13.09 -7.08
C GLU A 241 -26.93 13.66 -7.54
N ILE A 242 -26.03 13.95 -6.59
CA ILE A 242 -24.67 14.45 -6.86
C ILE A 242 -23.90 13.45 -7.73
N TRP A 243 -23.93 12.15 -7.40
CA TRP A 243 -23.24 11.12 -8.16
C TRP A 243 -23.86 10.88 -9.53
N ASN A 244 -25.19 10.95 -9.66
CA ASN A 244 -25.88 10.81 -10.94
C ASN A 244 -25.45 11.92 -11.90
N ARG A 245 -25.44 13.18 -11.46
CA ARG A 245 -24.98 14.31 -12.27
C ARG A 245 -23.51 14.17 -12.66
N TRP A 246 -22.66 13.83 -11.69
CA TRP A 246 -21.25 13.56 -11.94
C TRP A 246 -21.04 12.47 -12.99
N ASN A 247 -21.75 11.34 -12.86
CA ASN A 247 -21.63 10.22 -13.78
C ASN A 247 -22.12 10.56 -15.19
N VAL A 248 -23.16 11.40 -15.33
CA VAL A 248 -23.57 11.93 -16.64
C VAL A 248 -22.44 12.74 -17.27
N ARG A 249 -21.87 13.72 -16.53
CA ARG A 249 -20.74 14.53 -17.00
C ARG A 249 -19.54 13.67 -17.39
N VAL A 250 -19.20 12.65 -16.59
CA VAL A 250 -18.11 11.72 -16.89
C VAL A 250 -18.38 10.96 -18.19
N ASN A 251 -19.58 10.41 -18.39
CA ASN A 251 -19.90 9.64 -19.60
C ASN A 251 -19.84 10.47 -20.88
N GLU A 252 -20.04 11.79 -20.80
CA GLU A 252 -19.98 12.70 -21.94
C GLU A 252 -18.54 12.98 -22.41
N VAL A 253 -17.57 12.97 -21.48
CA VAL A 253 -16.22 13.51 -21.75
C VAL A 253 -15.09 12.51 -21.51
N MET A 254 -15.34 11.42 -20.79
CA MET A 254 -14.29 10.47 -20.46
C MET A 254 -13.75 9.79 -21.72
N THR A 255 -12.44 9.59 -21.73
CA THR A 255 -11.75 8.80 -22.75
C THR A 255 -11.13 7.58 -22.09
N ASP A 256 -10.90 6.52 -22.85
CA ASP A 256 -10.16 5.35 -22.36
C ASP A 256 -8.77 5.72 -21.84
N ARG A 257 -8.16 6.84 -22.22
CA ARG A 257 -6.84 7.22 -21.69
C ARG A 257 -6.84 7.83 -20.29
N CYS A 258 -8.00 8.29 -19.81
CA CYS A 258 -8.11 9.00 -18.54
C CYS A 258 -7.67 8.15 -17.33
N HIS A 259 -7.84 6.82 -17.38
CA HIS A 259 -7.52 5.95 -16.25
C HIS A 259 -6.02 5.85 -15.96
N ASN A 260 -5.19 6.06 -16.99
CA ASN A 260 -3.73 6.01 -16.88
C ASN A 260 -3.08 7.38 -16.71
N ASN A 261 -3.87 8.47 -16.78
CA ASN A 261 -3.32 9.80 -16.66
C ASN A 261 -2.99 10.11 -15.19
N VAL A 262 -1.71 10.03 -14.85
CA VAL A 262 -1.15 10.39 -13.55
C VAL A 262 -0.11 11.47 -13.77
N ILE A 263 -0.21 12.55 -13.00
CA ILE A 263 0.72 13.67 -13.00
C ILE A 263 1.43 13.69 -11.66
N GLU A 264 2.75 13.55 -11.65
CA GLU A 264 3.57 13.74 -10.45
C GLU A 264 3.77 15.22 -10.16
N VAL A 265 3.71 15.59 -8.88
CA VAL A 265 4.08 16.92 -8.38
C VAL A 265 5.60 16.97 -8.25
N VAL A 266 6.23 17.62 -9.21
CA VAL A 266 7.66 17.94 -9.21
C VAL A 266 7.83 19.30 -8.53
N HIS A 267 8.67 19.41 -7.51
CA HIS A 267 8.91 20.69 -6.83
C HIS A 267 10.42 20.95 -6.59
N ASP A 268 11.28 20.50 -7.50
CA ASP A 268 12.70 20.82 -7.43
C ASP A 268 12.93 22.26 -7.93
N ASP A 269 13.14 23.20 -7.00
CA ASP A 269 13.54 24.60 -7.25
C ASP A 269 12.79 25.31 -8.39
N LEU A 270 11.49 25.00 -8.56
CA LEU A 270 10.68 25.59 -9.62
C LEU A 270 10.55 27.10 -9.40
N GLY A 271 10.66 27.86 -10.50
CA GLY A 271 10.31 29.28 -10.48
C GLY A 271 8.80 29.49 -10.29
N GLU A 272 8.37 30.68 -9.83
CA GLU A 272 6.94 31.01 -9.65
C GLU A 272 6.10 30.72 -10.90
N GLU A 273 6.65 30.92 -12.10
CA GLU A 273 5.98 30.63 -13.37
C GLU A 273 5.76 29.12 -13.60
N GLU A 274 6.75 28.28 -13.26
CA GLU A 274 6.68 26.82 -13.41
C GLU A 274 5.72 26.21 -12.39
N GLU A 275 5.70 26.74 -11.16
CA GLU A 275 4.74 26.35 -10.13
C GLU A 275 3.30 26.66 -10.59
N GLN A 276 3.04 27.86 -11.11
CA GLN A 276 1.73 28.23 -11.65
C GLN A 276 1.34 27.34 -12.83
N GLN A 277 2.29 27.00 -13.71
CA GLN A 277 2.03 26.09 -14.82
C GLN A 277 1.67 24.68 -14.32
N GLN A 278 2.39 24.16 -13.32
CA GLN A 278 2.08 22.86 -12.74
C GLN A 278 0.71 22.87 -12.04
N GLN A 279 0.40 23.92 -11.28
CA GLN A 279 -0.92 24.11 -10.69
C GLN A 279 -2.02 24.13 -11.76
N GLN A 280 -1.77 24.72 -12.94
CA GLN A 280 -2.70 24.67 -14.06
C GLN A 280 -2.86 23.24 -14.62
N LEU A 281 -1.77 22.47 -14.73
CA LEU A 281 -1.81 21.09 -15.21
C LEU A 281 -2.64 20.17 -14.31
N ILE A 282 -2.64 20.40 -12.99
CA ILE A 282 -3.47 19.63 -12.05
C ILE A 282 -4.92 20.10 -11.99
N ARG A 283 -5.31 21.19 -12.65
CA ARG A 283 -6.72 21.61 -12.64
C ARG A 283 -7.60 20.66 -13.40
N GLN A 284 -7.10 20.15 -14.51
CA GLN A 284 -7.89 19.36 -15.45
C GLN A 284 -7.08 18.19 -15.99
N CYS A 285 -7.79 17.10 -16.25
CA CYS A 285 -7.20 15.92 -16.86
C CYS A 285 -6.74 16.23 -18.29
N GLN A 286 -5.46 16.02 -18.55
CA GLN A 286 -4.81 16.25 -19.85
C GLN A 286 -5.34 15.36 -20.99
N GLU A 287 -6.06 14.27 -20.67
CA GLU A 287 -6.64 13.38 -21.67
C GLU A 287 -8.04 13.81 -22.10
N CYS A 288 -8.93 14.16 -21.16
CA CYS A 288 -10.30 14.61 -21.50
C CYS A 288 -10.48 16.13 -21.50
N ASN A 289 -9.50 16.88 -21.02
CA ASN A 289 -9.49 18.34 -20.86
C ASN A 289 -10.71 18.94 -20.13
N THR A 290 -11.49 18.11 -19.43
CA THR A 290 -12.79 18.53 -18.88
C THR A 290 -12.99 18.16 -17.42
N LEU A 291 -12.55 16.96 -17.02
CA LEU A 291 -12.71 16.51 -15.65
C LEU A 291 -11.56 17.02 -14.77
N PRO A 292 -11.81 17.44 -13.53
CA PRO A 292 -10.76 17.83 -12.62
C PRO A 292 -9.83 16.68 -12.28
N MET A 293 -8.56 17.01 -11.99
CA MET A 293 -7.68 16.06 -11.34
C MET A 293 -7.95 16.01 -9.84
N ARG A 294 -7.63 14.88 -9.23
CA ARG A 294 -7.74 14.58 -7.81
C ARG A 294 -6.41 14.01 -7.30
N PRO A 295 -6.10 14.09 -6.00
CA PRO A 295 -4.93 13.39 -5.46
C PRO A 295 -5.07 11.88 -5.69
N ASN A 296 -3.94 11.22 -5.93
CA ASN A 296 -3.83 9.76 -6.06
C ASN A 296 -3.80 9.06 -4.69
N VAL A 297 -4.66 9.55 -3.79
CA VAL A 297 -4.84 9.10 -2.42
C VAL A 297 -6.24 8.53 -2.27
N LEU A 298 -6.37 7.44 -1.52
CA LEU A 298 -7.65 6.87 -1.13
C LEU A 298 -8.33 7.81 -0.12
N LEU A 299 -9.39 8.48 -0.56
CA LEU A 299 -10.18 9.40 0.27
C LEU A 299 -11.25 8.63 1.06
N PHE A 300 -11.92 9.29 2.00
CA PHE A 300 -13.04 8.70 2.73
C PHE A 300 -14.20 8.39 1.80
N HIS A 301 -14.76 7.19 1.93
CA HIS A 301 -15.82 6.69 1.05
C HIS A 301 -15.44 6.69 -0.44
N ASP A 302 -14.16 6.64 -0.74
CA ASP A 302 -13.67 6.57 -2.10
C ASP A 302 -13.84 5.17 -2.66
N THR A 303 -14.20 5.11 -3.94
CA THR A 303 -14.45 3.86 -4.68
C THR A 303 -13.72 3.86 -6.01
N ASP A 304 -12.79 4.81 -6.20
CA ASP A 304 -12.02 4.94 -7.43
C ASP A 304 -11.14 3.70 -7.66
N ILE A 305 -11.57 2.89 -8.63
CA ILE A 305 -10.91 1.64 -8.97
C ILE A 305 -9.47 1.85 -9.46
N ASN A 306 -9.12 3.02 -10.01
CA ASN A 306 -7.76 3.25 -10.46
C ASN A 306 -6.80 3.36 -9.26
N ILE A 307 -7.26 3.94 -8.16
CA ILE A 307 -6.49 4.05 -6.91
C ILE A 307 -6.46 2.68 -6.24
N LEU A 308 -7.63 2.06 -6.09
CA LEU A 308 -7.77 0.74 -5.45
C LEU A 308 -6.93 -0.33 -6.17
N ASN A 309 -6.91 -0.36 -7.50
CA ASN A 309 -6.08 -1.31 -8.24
C ASN A 309 -4.59 -1.12 -7.97
N SER A 310 -4.12 0.13 -7.86
CA SER A 310 -2.71 0.40 -7.56
C SER A 310 -2.32 -0.01 -6.13
N ILE A 311 -3.22 0.19 -5.17
CA ILE A 311 -3.06 -0.25 -3.77
C ILE A 311 -3.12 -1.77 -3.70
N GLN A 312 -4.09 -2.40 -4.39
CA GLN A 312 -4.29 -3.84 -4.38
C GLN A 312 -3.08 -4.58 -4.94
N LYS A 313 -2.45 -4.07 -6.00
CA LYS A 313 -1.20 -4.64 -6.53
C LYS A 313 -0.09 -4.67 -5.47
N GLN A 314 0.07 -3.59 -4.71
CA GLN A 314 1.06 -3.53 -3.62
C GLN A 314 0.71 -4.50 -2.49
N ARG A 315 -0.58 -4.60 -2.14
CA ARG A 315 -1.08 -5.56 -1.13
C ARG A 315 -0.83 -7.00 -1.54
N ILE A 316 -1.10 -7.37 -2.79
CA ILE A 316 -0.79 -8.71 -3.34
C ILE A 316 0.67 -9.06 -3.15
N GLN A 317 1.58 -8.15 -3.51
CA GLN A 317 3.01 -8.38 -3.38
C GLN A 317 3.45 -8.54 -1.92
N TYR A 318 2.89 -7.71 -1.04
CA TYR A 318 3.11 -7.78 0.39
C TYR A 318 2.61 -9.09 0.99
N GLN A 319 1.38 -9.53 0.67
CA GLN A 319 0.80 -10.77 1.19
C GLN A 319 1.51 -12.02 0.64
N GLN A 320 1.97 -11.99 -0.61
CA GLN A 320 2.84 -13.05 -1.14
C GLN A 320 4.13 -13.16 -0.33
N TRP A 321 4.79 -12.02 -0.06
CA TRP A 321 5.99 -11.97 0.77
C TRP A 321 5.74 -12.48 2.20
N GLU A 322 4.62 -12.07 2.80
CA GLU A 322 4.19 -12.51 4.12
C GLU A 322 4.02 -14.04 4.17
N ALA A 323 3.25 -14.61 3.24
CA ALA A 323 2.99 -16.04 3.17
C ALA A 323 4.29 -16.87 3.10
N ILE A 324 5.26 -16.41 2.29
CA ILE A 324 6.58 -17.04 2.18
C ILE A 324 7.31 -17.05 3.53
N ILE A 325 7.25 -15.95 4.27
CA ILE A 325 7.90 -15.85 5.58
C ILE A 325 7.26 -16.81 6.58
N GLU A 326 5.93 -16.88 6.60
CA GLU A 326 5.20 -17.78 7.49
C GLU A 326 5.56 -19.24 7.22
N GLU A 327 5.58 -19.65 5.95
CA GLU A 327 6.02 -20.99 5.54
C GLU A 327 7.46 -21.30 6.00
N GLU A 328 8.37 -20.34 5.84
CA GLU A 328 9.75 -20.47 6.29
C GLU A 328 9.84 -20.60 7.82
N LEU A 329 9.06 -19.84 8.57
CA LEU A 329 9.03 -19.90 10.04
C LEU A 329 8.61 -21.29 10.51
N ILE A 330 7.56 -21.86 9.91
CA ILE A 330 7.07 -23.21 10.22
C ILE A 330 8.12 -24.27 9.87
N SER A 331 8.71 -24.19 8.68
CA SER A 331 9.70 -25.15 8.18
C SER A 331 10.95 -25.23 9.07
N ASN A 332 11.43 -24.06 9.52
CA ASN A 332 12.59 -23.98 10.41
C ASN A 332 12.25 -24.48 11.84
N HIS A 333 11.02 -24.27 12.30
CA HIS A 333 10.56 -24.80 13.58
C HIS A 333 10.57 -26.33 13.59
N ASN A 334 10.06 -26.97 12.52
CA ASN A 334 10.00 -28.44 12.42
C ASN A 334 11.40 -29.07 12.33
N SER A 335 12.31 -28.44 11.57
CA SER A 335 13.68 -28.95 11.39
C SER A 335 14.47 -29.04 12.71
N ASN A 336 14.27 -28.09 13.62
CA ASN A 336 14.95 -28.07 14.93
C ASN A 336 14.51 -29.24 15.84
N LYS A 337 13.28 -29.75 15.68
CA LYS A 337 12.75 -30.83 16.53
C LYS A 337 13.39 -32.19 16.21
N SER A 338 13.61 -32.48 14.93
CA SER A 338 14.18 -33.76 14.49
C SER A 338 15.62 -33.98 14.98
N THR A 339 16.42 -32.91 15.11
CA THR A 339 17.81 -33.02 15.58
C THR A 339 17.89 -33.42 17.05
N ASN A 340 17.03 -32.87 17.92
CA ASN A 340 17.05 -33.16 19.36
C ASN A 340 16.63 -34.59 19.71
N ASN A 341 15.71 -35.19 18.93
CA ASN A 341 15.27 -36.57 19.18
C ASN A 341 16.35 -37.61 18.85
N ASN A 342 17.16 -37.37 17.81
CA ASN A 342 18.22 -38.28 17.40
C ASN A 342 19.44 -38.26 18.33
N GLU A 343 19.75 -37.14 18.98
CA GLU A 343 20.83 -37.07 19.97
C GLU A 343 20.49 -37.85 21.26
N ASN A 344 19.23 -37.87 21.67
CA ASN A 344 18.81 -38.65 22.84
C ASN A 344 18.82 -40.17 22.62
N GLN A 345 18.57 -40.65 21.40
CA GLN A 345 18.65 -42.10 21.11
C GLN A 345 20.10 -42.61 20.94
N ARG A 346 21.05 -41.76 20.52
CA ARG A 346 22.46 -42.17 20.38
C ARG A 346 23.22 -42.28 21.70
N ASN A 347 22.77 -41.59 22.76
CA ASN A 347 23.44 -41.60 24.06
C ASN A 347 23.16 -42.86 24.91
N GLN A 348 22.39 -43.83 24.41
CA GLN A 348 22.15 -45.10 25.13
C GLN A 348 22.95 -46.31 24.61
N ASN A 349 23.70 -46.21 23.51
CA ASN A 349 24.25 -47.40 22.83
C ASN A 349 25.77 -47.47 22.59
N ASN A 350 26.61 -46.55 23.10
CA ASN A 350 28.06 -46.64 22.85
C ASN A 350 28.91 -46.34 24.09
N SER A 351 29.22 -47.38 24.86
CA SER A 351 30.57 -47.52 25.44
C SER A 351 31.45 -48.14 24.36
N ASP A 352 32.68 -47.66 24.23
CA ASP A 352 33.77 -48.25 23.44
C ASP A 352 33.78 -47.93 21.93
N ASN A 353 34.22 -46.72 21.58
CA ASN A 353 35.43 -46.57 20.73
C ASN A 353 35.76 -45.11 20.45
N ASN A 354 37.00 -44.77 20.79
CA ASN A 354 37.66 -43.51 20.51
C ASN A 354 38.03 -43.45 19.02
N ASN A 355 37.41 -42.57 18.23
CA ASN A 355 38.04 -42.09 17.00
C ASN A 355 37.52 -40.71 16.60
N ASN A 356 38.47 -39.81 16.37
CA ASN A 356 38.33 -38.44 15.89
C ASN A 356 37.46 -38.37 14.63
N ASN A 357 36.22 -37.94 14.77
CA ASN A 357 35.43 -37.44 13.66
C ASN A 357 35.05 -35.99 13.96
N ASN A 358 35.54 -35.09 13.09
CA ASN A 358 35.14 -33.69 13.02
C ASN A 358 33.64 -33.62 12.69
N ASN A 359 32.81 -33.69 13.73
CA ASN A 359 31.39 -33.44 13.65
C ASN A 359 31.18 -31.94 13.43
N ASN A 360 30.98 -31.57 12.17
CA ASN A 360 30.28 -30.33 11.81
C ASN A 360 28.81 -30.44 12.27
N ASN A 361 28.58 -30.34 13.57
CA ASN A 361 27.25 -30.17 14.15
C ASN A 361 26.75 -28.78 13.74
N LYS A 362 26.12 -28.73 12.56
CA LYS A 362 25.45 -27.56 12.04
C LYS A 362 24.18 -27.37 12.86
N SER A 363 24.28 -26.70 14.01
CA SER A 363 23.12 -26.36 14.84
C SER A 363 22.08 -25.69 13.95
N SER A 364 20.90 -26.28 13.84
CA SER A 364 19.83 -25.71 13.04
C SER A 364 19.44 -24.36 13.65
N LYS A 365 19.70 -23.30 12.88
CA LYS A 365 19.59 -21.92 13.36
C LYS A 365 18.12 -21.53 13.39
N SER A 366 17.65 -21.00 14.52
CA SER A 366 16.29 -20.45 14.60
C SER A 366 16.14 -19.23 13.68
N THR A 367 15.02 -19.20 12.96
CA THR A 367 14.62 -18.07 12.13
C THR A 367 13.82 -17.08 12.97
N ASN A 368 14.18 -15.80 12.89
CA ASN A 368 13.59 -14.73 13.69
C ASN A 368 12.88 -13.73 12.77
N PHE A 369 11.56 -13.65 12.87
CA PHE A 369 10.76 -12.61 12.23
C PHE A 369 10.44 -11.51 13.24
N VAL A 370 10.71 -10.25 12.87
CA VAL A 370 10.51 -9.08 13.73
C VAL A 370 9.57 -8.09 13.06
N LEU A 371 8.53 -7.69 13.80
CA LEU A 371 7.62 -6.60 13.43
C LEU A 371 8.01 -5.36 14.24
N ILE A 372 8.06 -4.19 13.59
CA ILE A 372 8.26 -2.91 14.27
C ILE A 372 7.15 -1.93 13.89
N GLU A 373 6.33 -1.54 14.88
CA GLU A 373 5.32 -0.50 14.76
C GLU A 373 5.93 0.87 15.09
N ILE A 374 5.83 1.84 14.18
CA ILE A 374 6.38 3.19 14.34
C ILE A 374 5.30 4.22 14.03
N GLY A 375 4.98 5.06 15.00
CA GLY A 375 4.08 6.20 14.80
C GLY A 375 2.66 5.83 14.36
N CYS A 376 2.18 4.61 14.63
CA CYS A 376 0.82 4.22 14.31
C CYS A 376 -0.14 4.86 15.31
N GLY A 377 -1.06 5.70 14.85
CA GLY A 377 -2.07 6.37 15.69
C GLY A 377 -3.25 5.45 16.03
N LYS A 378 -4.09 5.83 17.01
CA LYS A 378 -5.30 5.04 17.35
C LYS A 378 -6.49 5.37 16.45
N ASN A 379 -6.47 6.53 15.79
CA ASN A 379 -7.61 7.02 15.02
C ASN A 379 -7.77 6.34 13.65
N VAL A 380 -6.66 5.92 13.03
CA VAL A 380 -6.66 5.13 11.80
C VAL A 380 -5.90 3.83 12.12
N PRO A 381 -6.59 2.79 12.63
CA PRO A 381 -5.95 1.60 13.18
C PRO A 381 -5.50 0.60 12.11
N ALA A 382 -5.62 0.91 10.81
CA ALA A 382 -5.36 -0.03 9.72
C ALA A 382 -4.00 -0.75 9.85
N VAL A 383 -2.93 0.00 10.14
CA VAL A 383 -1.58 -0.56 10.31
C VAL A 383 -1.45 -1.39 11.59
N ARG A 384 -2.19 -1.04 12.65
CA ARG A 384 -2.22 -1.82 13.90
C ARG A 384 -2.95 -3.14 13.73
N ASN A 385 -4.14 -3.08 13.13
CA ASN A 385 -4.94 -4.26 12.86
C ASN A 385 -4.14 -5.26 12.02
N GLU A 386 -3.48 -4.77 10.97
CA GLU A 386 -2.55 -5.57 10.16
C GLU A 386 -1.46 -6.22 11.04
N SER A 387 -0.78 -5.45 11.90
CA SER A 387 0.26 -6.03 12.77
C SER A 387 -0.26 -7.11 13.74
N GLU A 388 -1.50 -6.97 14.20
CA GLU A 388 -2.15 -7.93 15.11
C GLU A 388 -2.58 -9.20 14.34
N GLU A 389 -3.08 -9.05 13.12
CA GLU A 389 -3.47 -10.15 12.22
C GLU A 389 -2.26 -11.02 11.87
N ILE A 390 -1.16 -10.44 11.39
CA ILE A 390 0.07 -11.18 11.07
C ILE A 390 0.59 -11.96 12.30
N LEU A 391 0.60 -11.30 13.45
CA LEU A 391 1.09 -11.92 14.69
C LEU A 391 0.23 -13.12 15.06
N LYS A 392 -1.10 -12.98 14.95
CA LYS A 392 -2.05 -14.05 15.20
C LYS A 392 -1.84 -15.20 14.21
N ASP A 393 -1.73 -14.92 12.91
CA ASP A 393 -1.58 -15.94 11.87
C ASP A 393 -0.27 -16.74 12.04
N CYS A 394 0.84 -16.05 12.32
CA CYS A 394 2.11 -16.68 12.68
C CYS A 394 1.97 -17.61 13.90
N MET A 395 1.28 -17.16 14.95
CA MET A 395 1.12 -17.92 16.20
C MET A 395 0.22 -19.14 16.00
N ASP A 396 -0.87 -19.00 15.25
CA ASP A 396 -1.81 -20.07 14.94
C ASP A 396 -1.13 -21.13 14.07
N LYS A 397 -0.38 -20.73 13.04
CA LYS A 397 0.40 -21.65 12.19
C LYS A 397 1.47 -22.41 12.99
N LEU A 398 2.18 -21.73 13.91
CA LEU A 398 3.14 -22.38 14.79
C LEU A 398 2.47 -23.35 15.79
N ALA A 399 1.29 -23.03 16.30
CA ALA A 399 0.53 -23.90 17.17
C ALA A 399 0.05 -25.17 16.43
N LEU A 400 -0.47 -25.01 15.21
CA LEU A 400 -0.87 -26.12 14.34
C LEU A 400 0.31 -27.04 13.98
N ALA A 401 1.48 -26.48 13.68
CA ALA A 401 2.69 -27.27 13.43
C ALA A 401 3.11 -28.11 14.65
N ARG A 402 2.91 -27.58 15.86
CA ARG A 402 3.20 -28.31 17.11
C ARG A 402 2.24 -29.48 17.35
N THR A 403 0.94 -29.28 17.09
CA THR A 403 -0.07 -30.33 17.30
C THR A 403 0.06 -31.44 16.26
N ALA A 404 0.26 -31.11 14.98
CA ALA A 404 0.49 -32.09 13.92
C ALA A 404 1.68 -33.03 14.26
N SER A 405 2.79 -32.44 14.71
CA SER A 405 3.98 -33.20 15.10
C SER A 405 3.80 -34.04 16.36
N ALA A 406 2.83 -33.74 17.23
CA ALA A 406 2.50 -34.57 18.39
C ALA A 406 1.63 -35.78 17.98
N THR A 407 0.67 -35.57 17.08
CA THR A 407 -0.20 -36.62 16.56
C THR A 407 0.57 -37.67 15.76
N GLU A 408 1.50 -37.26 14.88
CA GLU A 408 2.37 -38.20 14.15
C GLU A 408 3.23 -39.07 15.07
N LEU A 409 3.71 -38.49 16.18
CA LEU A 409 4.50 -39.22 17.18
C LEU A 409 3.68 -40.28 17.90
N ASN A 410 2.41 -39.99 18.21
CA ASN A 410 1.51 -40.97 18.83
C ASN A 410 1.17 -42.11 17.87
N LEU A 411 0.93 -41.82 16.58
CA LEU A 411 0.66 -42.84 15.55
C LEU A 411 1.86 -43.77 15.26
N LEU A 412 3.09 -43.37 15.61
CA LEU A 412 4.29 -44.20 15.48
C LEU A 412 4.57 -45.05 16.73
N LEU A 413 3.91 -44.75 17.86
CA LEU A 413 4.09 -45.45 19.13
C LEU A 413 3.00 -46.51 19.40
N ASP A 414 1.88 -46.44 18.65
CA ASP A 414 0.84 -47.46 18.56
C ASP A 414 1.14 -48.44 17.40
#